data_AF-A0AAQ3NWG0-F1
#
_entry.id   AF-A0AAQ3NWG0-F1
#
_cell.length_a   1.000
_cell.length_b   1.000
_cell.length_c   1.000
_cell.angle_alpha   90.00
_cell.angle_beta   90.00
_cell.angle_gamma   90.00
#
_symmetry.space_group_name_H-M   'P 1'
#
loop_
_entity.id
_entity.type
_entity.pdbx_description
1 polymer ?
#
loop_
_entity_poly.entity_id
_entity_poly.type
_entity_poly.pdbx_seq_one_letter_code
_entity_poly.pdbx_strand_id
1 'polypeptide(L)'
;MTDDELEVIRQIDQLPRKTSYRKLIELIGSDSDTLRTRVFDFFGGMEKHQAFARALARKNQRSGHVNVPSSSTAAPSSSASPAPLNVPKTDESKPVVISSVPKAKSRKRPSQEKTPSPPKKKKLFSRLLTSLLDPNIHVSDRLEFNLSPEEREPFKKLTPSEASDMAYEFLSRASICMNYVAGTTKPLLVSELKISNNQLTKAKKEFSSLIERLEKANKLVEDERSKAAASLLESQKEAKRLQESVDALTLSLQQSSNHLKQLTSERDAAIADRDKSLADFTALEDEFCEERQRGFEQGIAQCHYFFQSPLKHEGFAITKILVDKQLVDISSQLPAEPVSAPD
;
A
#
# COMPACT_ATOMS: atom_id res chain seq x y z
N MET A 1 5.29 -24.23 13.27
CA MET A 1 6.36 -24.00 14.25
C MET A 1 7.56 -24.77 13.71
N THR A 2 8.68 -24.09 13.43
CA THR A 2 9.87 -24.72 12.84
C THR A 2 10.74 -25.37 13.92
N ASP A 3 11.61 -26.30 13.53
CA ASP A 3 12.51 -26.99 14.48
C ASP A 3 13.42 -26.00 15.23
N ASP A 4 13.79 -24.90 14.57
CA ASP A 4 14.55 -23.80 15.17
C ASP A 4 13.76 -23.08 16.29
N GLU A 5 12.43 -22.94 16.14
CA GLU A 5 11.58 -22.32 17.15
C GLU A 5 11.43 -23.22 18.39
N LEU A 6 11.38 -24.53 18.18
CA LEU A 6 11.31 -25.51 19.26
C LEU A 6 12.62 -25.57 20.07
N GLU A 7 13.76 -25.44 19.40
CA GLU A 7 15.07 -25.42 20.08
C GLU A 7 15.24 -24.18 20.96
N VAL A 8 14.76 -23.00 20.51
CA VAL A 8 14.79 -21.77 21.32
C VAL A 8 13.91 -21.89 22.56
N ILE A 9 12.70 -22.46 22.44
CA ILE A 9 11.81 -22.68 23.58
C ILE A 9 12.47 -23.63 24.60
N ARG A 10 13.11 -24.69 24.12
CA ARG A 10 13.82 -25.66 24.97
C ARG A 10 15.01 -25.04 25.71
N GLN A 11 15.72 -24.10 25.08
CA GLN A 11 16.81 -23.35 25.72
C GLN A 11 16.30 -22.37 26.78
N ILE A 12 15.14 -21.72 26.55
CA ILE A 12 14.53 -20.82 27.53
C ILE A 12 14.05 -21.60 28.77
N ASP A 13 13.52 -22.81 28.58
CA ASP A 13 12.99 -23.64 29.68
C ASP A 13 14.09 -24.22 30.60
N GLN A 14 15.34 -24.25 30.13
CA GLN A 14 16.50 -24.65 30.93
C GLN A 14 17.09 -23.51 31.77
N LEU A 15 16.62 -22.27 31.58
CA LEU A 15 17.10 -21.14 32.38
C LEU A 15 16.54 -21.23 33.81
N PRO A 16 17.36 -20.97 34.85
CA PRO A 16 16.88 -20.98 36.23
C PRO A 16 15.72 -20.00 36.39
N ARG A 17 14.57 -20.46 36.91
CA ARG A 17 13.28 -19.73 37.04
C ARG A 17 13.34 -18.38 37.80
N LYS A 18 14.51 -17.94 38.25
CA LYS A 18 14.74 -16.68 38.98
C LYS A 18 15.96 -15.90 38.47
N THR A 19 16.35 -16.04 37.21
CA THR A 19 17.34 -15.14 36.60
C THR A 19 16.68 -13.79 36.29
N SER A 20 17.24 -12.71 36.83
CA SER A 20 16.73 -11.36 36.55
C SER A 20 16.93 -11.02 35.07
N TYR A 21 16.01 -10.26 34.49
CA TYR A 21 16.05 -9.86 33.08
C TYR A 21 17.39 -9.20 32.68
N ARG A 22 18.03 -8.49 33.62
CA ARG A 22 19.37 -7.91 33.41
C ARG A 22 20.45 -8.98 33.23
N LYS A 23 20.40 -10.06 34.00
CA LYS A 23 21.38 -11.15 33.94
C LYS A 23 21.21 -12.00 32.68
N LEU A 24 19.98 -12.09 32.17
CA LEU A 24 19.64 -12.70 30.89
C LEU A 24 20.20 -11.88 29.71
N ILE A 25 20.05 -10.55 29.75
CA ILE A 25 20.64 -9.63 28.76
C ILE A 25 22.18 -9.70 28.81
N GLU A 26 22.78 -9.87 29.98
CA GLU A 26 24.24 -9.96 30.15
C GLU A 26 24.80 -11.29 29.60
N LEU A 27 24.10 -12.41 29.85
CA LEU A 27 24.41 -13.73 29.26
C LEU A 27 24.25 -13.76 27.74
N ILE A 28 23.27 -13.02 27.21
CA ILE A 28 23.02 -12.91 25.76
C ILE A 28 23.97 -11.93 25.09
N GLY A 29 24.38 -10.87 25.80
CA GLY A 29 25.19 -9.76 25.28
C GLY A 29 26.69 -10.01 25.18
N SER A 30 27.17 -11.19 25.62
CA SER A 30 28.60 -11.44 25.69
C SER A 30 29.22 -12.01 24.40
N ASP A 31 28.47 -12.74 23.54
CA ASP A 31 29.10 -13.39 22.36
C ASP A 31 28.19 -13.67 21.14
N SER A 32 27.01 -13.03 20.97
CA SER A 32 26.23 -13.25 19.73
C SER A 32 25.53 -12.00 19.18
N ASP A 33 26.20 -11.31 18.26
CA ASP A 33 25.58 -10.30 17.38
C ASP A 33 24.39 -10.88 16.60
N THR A 34 24.37 -12.19 16.38
CA THR A 34 23.29 -12.93 15.73
C THR A 34 21.98 -12.95 16.52
N LEU A 35 22.01 -13.01 17.87
CA LEU A 35 20.77 -13.06 18.65
C LEU A 35 20.14 -11.67 18.81
N ARG A 36 20.96 -10.63 19.02
CA ARG A 36 20.48 -9.23 19.05
C ARG A 36 19.79 -8.87 17.73
N THR A 37 20.38 -9.28 16.61
CA THR A 37 19.80 -9.06 15.28
C THR A 37 18.51 -9.86 15.10
N ARG A 38 18.45 -11.14 15.51
CA ARG A 38 17.22 -11.95 15.44
C ARG A 38 16.10 -11.45 16.34
N VAL A 39 16.40 -10.96 17.54
CA VAL A 39 15.40 -10.37 18.45
C VAL A 39 14.86 -9.07 17.86
N PHE A 40 15.72 -8.22 17.29
CA PHE A 40 15.27 -7.02 16.57
C PHE A 40 14.48 -7.35 15.30
N ASP A 41 14.82 -8.41 14.56
CA ASP A 41 14.03 -8.87 13.41
C ASP A 41 12.69 -9.47 13.84
N PHE A 42 12.64 -10.19 14.98
CA PHE A 42 11.41 -10.76 15.51
C PHE A 42 10.44 -9.68 16.00
N PHE A 43 10.95 -8.68 16.74
CA PHE A 43 10.14 -7.54 17.21
C PHE A 43 9.89 -6.50 16.11
N GLY A 44 10.80 -6.31 15.16
CA GLY A 44 10.63 -5.46 13.97
C GLY A 44 9.65 -6.07 12.97
N GLY A 45 9.54 -7.40 12.91
CA GLY A 45 8.54 -8.13 12.12
C GLY A 45 7.12 -8.07 12.68
N MET A 46 6.94 -7.72 13.97
CA MET A 46 5.62 -7.65 14.60
C MET A 46 4.70 -6.55 14.06
N GLU A 47 5.23 -5.55 13.34
CA GLU A 47 4.41 -4.50 12.73
C GLU A 47 3.46 -5.08 11.65
N LYS A 48 3.87 -6.17 10.99
CA LYS A 48 3.04 -6.92 10.03
C LYS A 48 1.89 -7.66 10.71
N HIS A 49 2.10 -8.14 11.93
CA HIS A 49 1.05 -8.77 12.74
C HIS A 49 0.09 -7.75 13.35
N GLN A 50 0.53 -6.50 13.56
CA GLN A 50 -0.35 -5.43 14.02
C GLN A 50 -1.39 -5.04 12.96
N ALA A 51 -1.02 -5.03 11.68
CA ALA A 51 -1.96 -4.84 10.58
C ALA A 51 -2.98 -6.00 10.49
N PHE A 52 -2.54 -7.24 10.69
CA PHE A 52 -3.40 -8.42 10.72
C PHE A 52 -4.35 -8.42 11.92
N ALA A 53 -3.88 -8.06 13.12
CA ALA A 53 -4.72 -7.92 14.32
C ALA A 53 -5.76 -6.80 14.17
N ARG A 54 -5.40 -5.66 13.57
CA ARG A 54 -6.35 -4.57 13.23
C ARG A 54 -7.36 -5.02 12.17
N ALA A 55 -6.97 -5.84 11.20
CA ALA A 55 -7.87 -6.40 10.19
C ALA A 55 -8.89 -7.38 10.80
N LEU A 56 -8.47 -8.26 11.72
CA LEU A 56 -9.35 -9.15 12.47
C LEU A 56 -10.31 -8.40 13.39
N ALA A 57 -9.83 -7.36 14.08
CA ALA A 57 -10.70 -6.50 14.91
C ALA A 57 -11.78 -5.79 14.08
N ARG A 58 -11.45 -5.35 12.86
CA ARG A 58 -12.42 -4.74 11.93
C ARG A 58 -13.40 -5.77 11.34
N LYS A 59 -12.97 -7.03 11.14
CA LYS A 59 -13.84 -8.12 10.69
C LYS A 59 -14.91 -8.45 11.73
N ASN A 60 -14.55 -8.44 13.02
CA ASN A 60 -15.48 -8.74 14.10
C ASN A 60 -16.48 -7.62 14.41
N GLN A 61 -16.21 -6.37 13.98
CA GLN A 61 -17.16 -5.25 14.11
C GLN A 61 -18.15 -5.13 12.93
N ARG A 62 -17.88 -5.81 11.81
CA ARG A 62 -18.79 -5.82 10.65
C ARG A 62 -19.75 -7.00 10.61
N SER A 63 -19.58 -7.97 11.50
CA SER A 63 -20.52 -9.08 11.68
C SER A 63 -21.53 -8.76 12.78
N GLY A 64 -22.33 -7.72 12.56
CA GLY A 64 -23.60 -7.61 13.26
C GLY A 64 -24.54 -8.68 12.68
N HIS A 65 -25.07 -9.53 13.56
CA HIS A 65 -26.22 -10.41 13.35
C HIS A 65 -25.95 -11.85 12.86
N VAL A 66 -25.55 -12.76 13.77
CA VAL A 66 -26.15 -14.12 13.87
C VAL A 66 -26.07 -14.58 15.34
N ASN A 67 -27.21 -15.05 15.85
CA ASN A 67 -27.43 -15.59 17.19
C ASN A 67 -26.48 -16.75 17.56
N VAL A 68 -26.00 -16.75 18.80
CA VAL A 68 -25.47 -17.94 19.48
C VAL A 68 -26.31 -18.18 20.73
N PRO A 69 -26.80 -19.41 21.00
CA PRO A 69 -27.34 -19.76 22.29
C PRO A 69 -26.23 -20.23 23.24
N SER A 70 -26.41 -19.82 24.50
CA SER A 70 -25.65 -20.15 25.70
C SER A 70 -25.28 -21.62 25.89
N SER A 71 -24.11 -21.86 26.48
CA SER A 71 -24.02 -22.76 27.65
C SER A 71 -22.84 -22.39 28.57
N SER A 72 -23.11 -22.57 29.85
CA SER A 72 -22.47 -22.06 31.06
C SER A 72 -21.29 -22.88 31.57
N THR A 73 -20.29 -22.23 32.20
CA THR A 73 -19.73 -22.67 33.50
C THR A 73 -19.05 -21.49 34.24
N ALA A 74 -19.27 -21.40 35.55
CA ALA A 74 -18.97 -20.29 36.46
C ALA A 74 -17.51 -20.23 36.98
N ALA A 75 -16.90 -19.04 37.04
CA ALA A 75 -16.44 -18.26 38.23
C ALA A 75 -15.00 -18.57 38.75
N PRO A 76 -14.31 -17.69 39.55
CA PRO A 76 -14.68 -16.37 40.07
C PRO A 76 -13.64 -15.20 39.93
N SER A 77 -14.16 -13.97 39.99
CA SER A 77 -13.72 -12.75 40.72
C SER A 77 -12.24 -12.32 40.82
N SER A 78 -11.91 -11.17 40.21
CA SER A 78 -11.45 -9.89 40.82
C SER A 78 -11.25 -8.90 39.64
N SER A 79 -11.48 -7.58 39.64
CA SER A 79 -11.35 -6.53 40.65
C SER A 79 -11.91 -5.21 40.08
N ALA A 80 -12.41 -4.34 40.96
CA ALA A 80 -12.42 -2.87 40.91
C ALA A 80 -13.27 -2.11 39.86
N SER A 81 -14.27 -1.40 40.37
CA SER A 81 -14.99 -0.29 39.73
C SER A 81 -14.11 0.95 39.48
N PRO A 82 -14.56 1.85 38.59
CA PRO A 82 -14.57 3.26 38.94
C PRO A 82 -15.94 3.93 38.72
N ALA A 83 -16.10 5.02 39.47
CA ALA A 83 -17.28 5.88 39.62
C ALA A 83 -17.65 6.68 38.33
N PRO A 84 -18.86 7.27 38.26
CA PRO A 84 -19.40 7.86 37.05
C PRO A 84 -18.90 9.30 36.85
N LEU A 85 -18.61 9.67 35.60
CA LEU A 85 -18.32 11.06 35.24
C LEU A 85 -19.37 11.59 34.25
N ASN A 86 -19.84 12.77 34.63
CA ASN A 86 -20.97 13.51 34.11
C ASN A 86 -20.87 13.90 32.63
N VAL A 87 -22.03 13.89 31.99
CA VAL A 87 -22.36 14.62 30.77
C VAL A 87 -22.33 16.13 31.06
N PRO A 88 -21.83 16.95 30.12
CA PRO A 88 -22.71 17.97 29.56
C PRO A 88 -22.68 17.99 28.02
N LYS A 89 -23.89 18.11 27.47
CA LYS A 89 -24.19 18.47 26.08
C LYS A 89 -23.80 19.94 25.85
N THR A 90 -23.21 20.28 24.71
CA THR A 90 -23.48 21.55 24.00
C THR A 90 -23.12 21.40 22.51
N ASP A 91 -23.97 22.06 21.72
CA ASP A 91 -24.27 22.01 20.31
C ASP A 91 -23.21 22.49 19.29
N GLU A 92 -23.52 22.12 18.03
CA GLU A 92 -23.31 22.87 16.78
C GLU A 92 -21.93 23.43 16.40
N SER A 93 -21.36 22.94 15.29
CA SER A 93 -21.52 23.61 13.97
C SER A 93 -20.56 23.08 12.87
N LYS A 94 -21.21 22.54 11.83
CA LYS A 94 -20.95 22.58 10.37
C LYS A 94 -19.61 22.14 9.71
N PRO A 95 -19.70 21.52 8.51
CA PRO A 95 -18.56 20.92 7.82
C PRO A 95 -17.91 21.87 6.78
N VAL A 96 -16.57 21.80 6.68
CA VAL A 96 -15.80 22.47 5.63
C VAL A 96 -15.67 21.53 4.43
N VAL A 97 -16.39 21.86 3.36
CA VAL A 97 -16.23 21.31 2.01
C VAL A 97 -15.20 22.15 1.27
N ILE A 98 -14.12 21.52 0.81
CA ILE A 98 -13.09 22.12 -0.02
C ILE A 98 -13.61 22.14 -1.46
N SER A 99 -13.88 23.34 -1.98
CA SER A 99 -14.20 23.58 -3.39
C SER A 99 -13.00 24.23 -4.09
N SER A 100 -12.78 23.72 -5.30
CA SER A 100 -11.70 23.99 -6.24
C SER A 100 -11.99 25.17 -7.18
N VAL A 101 -10.88 25.66 -7.78
CA VAL A 101 -10.72 26.34 -9.09
C VAL A 101 -10.56 27.88 -9.08
N PRO A 102 -9.55 28.42 -9.81
CA PRO A 102 -9.03 29.77 -9.63
C PRO A 102 -9.55 30.77 -10.67
N LYS A 103 -9.49 32.07 -10.34
CA LYS A 103 -9.68 33.16 -11.32
C LYS A 103 -8.41 34.02 -11.42
N ALA A 104 -7.99 34.17 -12.68
CA ALA A 104 -6.90 34.98 -13.17
C ALA A 104 -7.20 36.49 -13.11
N LYS A 105 -6.16 37.30 -12.85
CA LYS A 105 -5.67 38.43 -13.69
C LYS A 105 -4.92 39.46 -12.84
N SER A 106 -3.63 39.64 -13.14
CA SER A 106 -2.93 40.92 -13.39
C SER A 106 -1.43 40.74 -13.12
N ARG A 107 -0.62 40.58 -14.17
CA ARG A 107 0.16 41.67 -14.80
C ARG A 107 1.12 42.35 -13.82
N LYS A 108 2.38 41.91 -13.80
CA LYS A 108 3.57 42.75 -13.57
C LYS A 108 4.82 42.10 -14.18
N ARG A 109 5.70 43.00 -14.65
CA ARG A 109 6.85 42.87 -15.55
C ARG A 109 7.88 41.77 -15.22
N PRO A 110 8.63 41.26 -16.21
CA PRO A 110 9.82 40.45 -15.96
C PRO A 110 11.00 41.35 -15.55
N SER A 111 11.49 41.16 -14.32
CA SER A 111 12.78 41.68 -13.89
C SER A 111 13.86 40.72 -14.33
N GLN A 112 14.73 41.25 -15.17
CA GLN A 112 16.00 40.73 -15.66
C GLN A 112 16.82 40.04 -14.54
N GLU A 113 16.93 38.71 -14.61
CA GLU A 113 17.84 37.91 -13.78
C GLU A 113 19.27 38.23 -14.19
N LYS A 114 19.96 39.00 -13.33
CA LYS A 114 21.41 39.16 -13.41
C LYS A 114 22.05 37.94 -12.73
N THR A 115 22.66 37.11 -13.56
CA THR A 115 23.59 36.04 -13.19
C THR A 115 24.64 36.57 -12.20
N PRO A 116 24.84 35.97 -11.02
CA PRO A 116 25.98 36.29 -10.18
C PRO A 116 27.22 35.66 -10.81
N SER A 117 28.18 36.50 -11.17
CA SER A 117 29.50 36.11 -11.62
C SER A 117 30.25 35.34 -10.51
N PRO A 118 31.14 34.40 -10.88
CA PRO A 118 31.85 33.57 -9.91
C PRO A 118 32.78 34.43 -9.05
N PRO A 119 32.88 34.16 -7.72
CA PRO A 119 33.80 34.90 -6.88
C PRO A 119 35.24 34.57 -7.33
N LYS A 120 35.92 35.61 -7.82
CA LYS A 120 37.36 35.59 -8.08
C LYS A 120 38.05 35.07 -6.82
N LYS A 121 38.80 33.96 -6.97
CA LYS A 121 39.69 33.39 -5.95
C LYS A 121 40.57 34.49 -5.38
N LYS A 122 40.21 35.03 -4.21
CA LYS A 122 41.13 35.78 -3.38
C LYS A 122 42.18 34.79 -2.89
N LYS A 123 43.35 34.81 -3.53
CA LYS A 123 44.59 34.35 -2.92
C LYS A 123 44.73 35.11 -1.60
N LEU A 124 44.35 34.49 -0.49
CA LEU A 124 44.74 34.91 0.85
C LEU A 124 46.24 34.63 0.99
N PHE A 125 47.04 35.53 0.44
CA PHE A 125 48.41 35.70 0.89
C PHE A 125 48.36 36.44 2.23
N SER A 126 48.57 35.69 3.32
CA SER A 126 49.37 36.08 4.48
C SER A 126 49.61 37.59 4.70
N ARG A 127 48.56 38.36 4.99
CA ARG A 127 48.64 39.72 5.54
C ARG A 127 47.86 39.75 6.84
N LEU A 128 48.37 39.07 7.87
CA LEU A 128 47.71 39.05 9.18
C LEU A 128 48.37 39.94 10.23
N LEU A 129 49.40 40.73 9.89
CA LEU A 129 50.03 41.63 10.88
C LEU A 129 50.39 43.03 10.38
N THR A 130 50.24 43.36 9.09
CA THR A 130 50.60 44.69 8.56
C THR A 130 49.41 45.63 8.32
N SER A 131 48.15 45.21 8.52
CA SER A 131 46.98 46.03 8.17
C SER A 131 46.29 46.76 9.33
N LEU A 132 46.87 46.78 10.53
CA LEU A 132 46.29 47.45 11.69
C LEU A 132 46.95 48.81 12.02
N LEU A 133 48.04 49.15 11.34
CA LEU A 133 48.65 50.47 11.39
C LEU A 133 48.53 51.09 10.00
N ASP A 134 47.86 52.24 9.92
CA ASP A 134 47.84 53.07 8.71
C ASP A 134 49.29 53.33 8.30
N PRO A 135 49.70 53.03 7.04
CA PRO A 135 51.07 53.26 6.56
C PRO A 135 51.57 54.71 6.74
N ASN A 136 50.65 55.66 6.97
CA ASN A 136 50.99 57.06 7.23
C ASN A 136 51.29 57.36 8.72
N ILE A 137 50.99 56.46 9.65
CA ILE A 137 51.30 56.66 11.07
C ILE A 137 52.76 56.28 11.31
N HIS A 138 53.62 57.29 11.28
CA HIS A 138 55.00 57.14 11.72
C HIS A 138 54.99 57.10 13.25
N VAL A 139 55.36 55.95 13.83
CA VAL A 139 55.42 55.77 15.29
C VAL A 139 56.36 56.81 15.94
N SER A 140 57.35 57.31 15.19
CA SER A 140 58.22 58.43 15.59
C SER A 140 57.46 59.72 15.90
N ASP A 141 56.37 60.02 15.18
CA ASP A 141 55.63 61.29 15.32
C ASP A 141 54.73 61.32 16.56
N ARG A 142 54.56 60.17 17.23
CA ARG A 142 53.77 60.04 18.46
C ARG A 142 54.60 59.73 19.69
N LEU A 143 55.89 59.49 19.53
CA LEU A 143 56.82 59.28 20.65
C LEU A 143 57.40 60.63 21.07
N GLU A 144 56.58 61.44 21.74
CA GLU A 144 57.10 62.56 22.53
C GLU A 144 57.70 62.01 23.82
N PHE A 145 59.03 61.93 23.87
CA PHE A 145 59.75 61.59 25.10
C PHE A 145 59.82 62.82 26.03
N ASN A 146 58.70 63.12 26.67
CA ASN A 146 58.64 64.12 27.74
C ASN A 146 59.29 63.55 29.01
N LEU A 147 60.63 63.51 29.03
CA LEU A 147 61.38 63.08 30.22
C LEU A 147 61.09 64.05 31.37
N SER A 148 60.66 63.51 32.51
CA SER A 148 60.51 64.25 33.77
C SER A 148 61.85 64.84 34.23
N PRO A 149 61.85 65.93 35.02
CA PRO A 149 63.09 66.52 35.52
C PRO A 149 63.94 65.51 36.32
N GLU A 150 63.33 64.55 37.00
CA GLU A 150 63.99 63.44 37.70
C GLU A 150 64.64 62.44 36.73
N GLU A 151 63.99 62.11 35.61
CA GLU A 151 64.55 61.24 34.57
C GLU A 151 65.69 61.92 33.79
N ARG A 152 65.76 63.26 33.80
CA ARG A 152 66.84 64.03 33.16
C ARG A 152 68.10 64.13 34.03
N GLU A 153 67.99 63.98 35.36
CA GLU A 153 69.11 64.09 36.30
C GLU A 153 70.30 63.18 35.96
N PRO A 154 70.12 61.89 35.60
CA PRO A 154 71.22 61.02 35.20
C PRO A 154 71.98 61.51 33.96
N PHE A 155 71.27 62.14 33.02
CA PHE A 155 71.84 62.62 31.76
C PHE A 155 72.62 63.93 31.91
N LYS A 156 72.35 64.73 32.96
CA LYS A 156 73.11 65.97 33.23
C LYS A 156 74.58 65.72 33.58
N LYS A 157 74.89 64.52 34.09
CA LYS A 157 76.25 64.11 34.48
C LYS A 157 77.01 63.41 33.34
N LEU A 158 76.34 63.10 32.24
CA LEU A 158 76.91 62.43 31.09
C LEU A 158 77.34 63.44 30.04
N THR A 159 78.50 63.25 29.47
CA THR A 159 78.87 63.94 28.24
C THR A 159 78.02 63.42 27.07
N PRO A 160 77.82 64.21 26.00
CA PRO A 160 77.07 63.77 24.82
C PRO A 160 77.61 62.46 24.20
N SER A 161 78.93 62.23 24.26
CA SER A 161 79.55 60.99 23.78
C SER A 161 79.11 59.79 24.61
N GLU A 162 79.18 59.89 25.94
CA GLU A 162 78.79 58.79 26.85
C GLU A 162 77.29 58.47 26.75
N ALA A 163 76.44 59.50 26.59
CA ALA A 163 75.01 59.29 26.37
C ALA A 163 74.71 58.59 25.04
N SER A 164 75.44 58.94 23.98
CA SER A 164 75.38 58.26 22.68
C SER A 164 75.84 56.81 22.78
N ASP A 165 76.98 56.54 23.42
CA ASP A 165 77.52 55.19 23.61
C ASP A 165 76.56 54.30 24.39
N MET A 166 75.94 54.83 25.45
CA MET A 166 74.91 54.14 26.22
C MET A 166 73.67 53.84 25.36
N ALA A 167 73.23 54.77 24.52
CA ALA A 167 72.10 54.55 23.61
C ALA A 167 72.41 53.44 22.58
N TYR A 168 73.63 53.43 22.02
CA TYR A 168 74.09 52.36 21.14
C TYR A 168 74.14 51.01 21.86
N GLU A 169 74.63 50.99 23.10
CA GLU A 169 74.64 49.77 23.92
C GLU A 169 73.22 49.24 24.14
N PHE A 170 72.29 50.10 24.57
CA PHE A 170 70.88 49.72 24.74
C PHE A 170 70.26 49.19 23.46
N LEU A 171 70.48 49.86 22.33
CA LEU A 171 69.95 49.43 21.04
C LEU A 171 70.53 48.08 20.62
N SER A 172 71.82 47.86 20.86
CA SER A 172 72.48 46.58 20.56
C SER A 172 71.90 45.44 21.41
N ARG A 173 71.70 45.66 22.71
CA ARG A 173 71.08 44.68 23.63
C ARG A 173 69.63 44.38 23.23
N ALA A 174 68.84 45.40 22.93
CA ALA A 174 67.46 45.23 22.45
C ALA A 174 67.41 44.43 21.14
N SER A 175 68.33 44.72 20.20
CA SER A 175 68.48 43.99 18.94
C SER A 175 68.82 42.51 19.18
N ILE A 176 69.74 42.21 20.09
CA ILE A 176 70.08 40.82 20.48
C ILE A 176 68.85 40.10 21.05
N CYS A 177 68.10 40.73 21.95
CA CYS A 177 66.87 40.14 22.51
C CYS A 177 65.82 39.87 21.43
N MET A 178 65.58 40.81 20.51
CA MET A 178 64.65 40.59 19.40
C MET A 178 65.12 39.46 18.46
N ASN A 179 66.42 39.41 18.16
CA ASN A 179 67.00 38.33 17.35
C ASN A 179 66.91 36.97 18.05
N TYR A 180 67.09 36.93 19.37
CA TYR A 180 66.91 35.72 20.17
C TYR A 180 65.44 35.24 20.14
N VAL A 181 64.48 36.13 20.37
CA VAL A 181 63.04 35.80 20.30
C VAL A 181 62.66 35.36 18.89
N ALA A 182 63.11 36.09 17.86
CA ALA A 182 62.86 35.72 16.47
C ALA A 182 63.54 34.39 16.11
N GLY A 183 64.74 34.12 16.61
CA GLY A 183 65.49 32.90 16.37
C GLY A 183 64.88 31.68 17.04
N THR A 184 64.36 31.82 18.26
CA THR A 184 63.76 30.74 19.05
C THR A 184 62.32 30.40 18.62
N THR A 185 61.54 31.40 18.21
CA THR A 185 60.14 31.20 17.79
C THR A 185 60.00 30.69 16.35
N LYS A 186 60.89 31.10 15.44
CA LYS A 186 60.89 30.63 14.04
C LYS A 186 60.83 29.11 13.87
N PRO A 187 61.71 28.29 14.48
CA PRO A 187 61.68 26.84 14.29
C PRO A 187 60.40 26.19 14.80
N LEU A 188 59.83 26.69 15.90
CA LEU A 188 58.54 26.22 16.42
C LEU A 188 57.42 26.49 15.42
N LEU A 189 57.30 27.74 14.94
CA LEU A 189 56.29 28.12 13.94
C LEU A 189 56.45 27.35 12.62
N VAL A 190 57.68 27.09 12.18
CA VAL A 190 57.95 26.28 10.98
C VAL A 190 57.50 24.82 11.19
N SER A 191 57.72 24.27 12.39
CA SER A 191 57.29 22.90 12.72
C SER A 191 55.75 22.79 12.75
N GLU A 192 55.05 23.73 13.37
CA GLU A 192 53.59 23.79 13.42
C GLU A 192 52.99 23.99 12.04
N LEU A 193 53.58 24.86 11.22
CA LEU A 193 53.18 25.07 9.82
C LEU A 193 53.33 23.78 9.01
N LYS A 194 54.43 23.03 9.21
CA LYS A 194 54.65 21.74 8.54
C LYS A 194 53.63 20.70 8.96
N ILE A 195 53.31 20.60 10.27
CA ILE A 195 52.29 19.69 10.79
C ILE A 195 50.92 20.04 10.20
N SER A 196 50.55 21.32 10.22
CA SER A 196 49.26 21.81 9.69
C SER A 196 49.13 21.54 8.18
N ASN A 197 50.21 21.73 7.42
CA ASN A 197 50.21 21.45 5.98
C ASN A 197 50.09 19.94 5.69
N ASN A 198 50.74 19.08 6.50
CA ASN A 198 50.58 17.62 6.40
C ASN A 198 49.15 17.18 6.72
N GLN A 199 48.52 17.76 7.74
CA GLN A 199 47.11 17.49 8.06
C GLN A 199 46.18 17.95 6.92
N LEU A 200 46.42 19.15 6.36
CA LEU A 200 45.64 19.67 5.24
C LEU A 200 45.75 18.77 4.00
N THR A 201 46.95 18.28 3.68
CA THR A 201 47.15 17.37 2.55
C THR A 201 46.50 16.01 2.77
N LYS A 202 46.53 15.48 4.00
CA LYS A 202 45.80 14.26 4.38
C LYS A 202 44.29 14.45 4.24
N ALA A 203 43.74 15.52 4.83
CA ALA A 203 42.32 15.83 4.75
C ALA A 203 41.83 16.03 3.30
N LYS A 204 42.63 16.66 2.44
CA LYS A 204 42.33 16.78 1.01
C LYS A 204 42.21 15.43 0.30
N LYS A 205 43.11 14.49 0.60
CA LYS A 205 43.06 13.13 0.02
C LYS A 205 41.82 12.37 0.48
N GLU A 206 41.49 12.45 1.77
CA GLU A 206 40.30 11.83 2.33
C GLU A 206 39.02 12.43 1.74
N PHE A 207 38.97 13.74 1.56
CA PHE A 207 37.86 14.44 0.91
C PHE A 207 37.67 14.02 -0.55
N SER A 208 38.74 13.91 -1.33
CA SER A 208 38.67 13.38 -2.71
C SER A 208 38.15 11.94 -2.74
N SER A 209 38.65 11.06 -1.86
CA SER A 209 38.14 9.69 -1.74
C SER A 209 36.65 9.63 -1.36
N LEU A 210 36.20 10.54 -0.50
CA LEU A 210 34.80 10.62 -0.09
C LEU A 210 33.91 11.06 -1.25
N ILE A 211 34.34 12.03 -2.05
CA ILE A 211 33.62 12.47 -3.27
C ILE A 211 33.45 11.29 -4.24
N GLU A 212 34.51 10.54 -4.52
CA GLU A 212 34.44 9.39 -5.42
C GLU A 212 33.46 8.32 -4.92
N ARG A 213 33.44 8.07 -3.60
CA ARG A 213 32.48 7.14 -2.99
C ARG A 213 31.04 7.65 -3.09
N LEU A 214 30.83 8.95 -2.89
CA LEU A 214 29.51 9.57 -3.01
C LEU A 214 29.00 9.50 -4.45
N GLU A 215 29.85 9.76 -5.44
CA GLU A 215 29.47 9.64 -6.86
C GLU A 215 29.12 8.19 -7.23
N LYS A 216 29.89 7.21 -6.76
CA LYS A 216 29.58 5.78 -6.97
C LYS A 216 28.26 5.38 -6.33
N ALA A 217 28.02 5.80 -5.08
CA ALA A 217 26.77 5.53 -4.37
C ALA A 217 25.57 6.16 -5.09
N ASN A 218 25.70 7.42 -5.53
CA ASN A 218 24.64 8.10 -6.29
C ASN A 218 24.32 7.39 -7.61
N LYS A 219 25.34 6.91 -8.34
CA LYS A 219 25.12 6.14 -9.58
C LYS A 219 24.33 4.86 -9.32
N LEU A 220 24.72 4.09 -8.28
CA LEU A 220 24.00 2.88 -7.90
C LEU A 220 22.55 3.16 -7.53
N VAL A 221 22.29 4.24 -6.75
CA VAL A 221 20.94 4.63 -6.37
C VAL A 221 20.10 5.03 -7.58
N GLU A 222 20.65 5.77 -8.54
CA GLU A 222 19.91 6.14 -9.76
C GLU A 222 19.64 4.94 -10.69
N ASP A 223 20.58 3.99 -10.78
CA ASP A 223 20.39 2.74 -11.51
C ASP A 223 19.30 1.87 -10.87
N GLU A 224 19.32 1.70 -9.55
CA GLU A 224 18.29 0.97 -8.79
C GLU A 224 16.93 1.65 -8.90
N ARG A 225 16.88 2.98 -8.81
CA ARG A 225 15.66 3.77 -8.99
C ARG A 225 15.08 3.58 -10.39
N SER A 226 15.93 3.59 -11.42
CA SER A 226 15.50 3.36 -12.81
C SER A 226 14.95 1.95 -13.01
N LYS A 227 15.62 0.95 -12.42
CA LYS A 227 15.16 -0.45 -12.43
C LYS A 227 13.82 -0.62 -11.70
N ALA A 228 13.67 -0.02 -10.52
CA ALA A 228 12.42 -0.06 -9.75
C ALA A 228 11.27 0.62 -10.50
N ALA A 229 11.54 1.75 -11.17
CA ALA A 229 10.54 2.43 -11.99
C ALA A 229 10.08 1.58 -13.19
N ALA A 230 11.01 0.88 -13.85
CA ALA A 230 10.68 -0.03 -14.95
C ALA A 230 9.82 -1.21 -14.47
N SER A 231 10.20 -1.87 -13.37
CA SER A 231 9.42 -2.97 -12.78
C SER A 231 8.04 -2.52 -12.31
N LEU A 232 7.92 -1.31 -11.74
CA LEU A 232 6.63 -0.75 -11.35
C LEU A 232 5.73 -0.55 -12.57
N LEU A 233 6.25 0.02 -13.66
CA LEU A 233 5.49 0.22 -14.90
C LEU A 233 5.01 -1.10 -15.50
N GLU A 234 5.85 -2.14 -15.48
CA GLU A 234 5.50 -3.48 -15.95
C GLU A 234 4.39 -4.10 -15.10
N SER A 235 4.50 -4.05 -13.77
CA SER A 235 3.45 -4.52 -12.86
C SER A 235 2.11 -3.81 -13.05
N GLN A 236 2.13 -2.50 -13.35
CA GLN A 236 0.92 -1.72 -13.61
C GLN A 236 0.24 -2.15 -14.93
N LYS A 237 1.03 -2.48 -15.95
CA LYS A 237 0.51 -3.02 -17.22
C LYS A 237 -0.12 -4.40 -17.01
N GLU A 238 0.53 -5.26 -16.24
CA GLU A 238 0.00 -6.60 -15.93
C GLU A 238 -1.29 -6.51 -15.11
N ALA A 239 -1.33 -5.65 -14.08
CA ALA A 239 -2.54 -5.41 -13.30
C ALA A 239 -3.71 -4.93 -14.18
N LYS A 240 -3.44 -4.03 -15.13
CA LYS A 240 -4.45 -3.58 -16.09
C LYS A 240 -4.96 -4.72 -16.98
N ARG A 241 -4.04 -5.56 -17.50
CA ARG A 241 -4.40 -6.72 -18.33
C ARG A 241 -5.24 -7.74 -17.55
N LEU A 242 -4.90 -7.99 -16.28
CA LEU A 242 -5.68 -8.87 -15.42
C LEU A 242 -7.08 -8.29 -15.16
N GLN A 243 -7.20 -6.98 -14.93
CA GLN A 243 -8.49 -6.32 -14.78
C GLN A 243 -9.36 -6.49 -16.04
N GLU A 244 -8.80 -6.23 -17.22
CA GLU A 244 -9.49 -6.42 -18.50
C GLU A 244 -9.97 -7.89 -18.68
N SER A 245 -9.15 -8.86 -18.25
CA SER A 245 -9.54 -10.28 -18.28
C SER A 245 -10.67 -10.62 -17.30
N VAL A 246 -10.66 -10.03 -16.10
CA VAL A 246 -11.73 -10.22 -15.10
C VAL A 246 -13.04 -9.64 -15.61
N ASP A 247 -13.01 -8.46 -16.22
CA ASP A 247 -14.19 -7.82 -16.79
C ASP A 247 -14.77 -8.67 -17.94
N ALA A 248 -13.91 -9.20 -18.82
CA ALA A 248 -14.32 -10.09 -19.90
C ALA A 248 -14.96 -11.41 -19.40
N LEU A 249 -14.37 -12.05 -18.38
CA LEU A 249 -14.93 -13.25 -17.76
C LEU A 249 -16.26 -12.97 -17.07
N THR A 250 -16.39 -11.83 -16.40
CA THR A 250 -17.64 -11.41 -15.76
C THR A 250 -18.76 -11.24 -16.78
N LEU A 251 -18.45 -10.62 -17.92
CA LEU A 251 -19.39 -10.47 -19.03
C LEU A 251 -19.80 -11.82 -19.62
N SER A 252 -18.83 -12.73 -19.83
CA SER A 252 -19.11 -14.09 -20.33
C SER A 252 -19.98 -14.90 -19.36
N LEU A 253 -19.72 -14.79 -18.06
CA LEU A 253 -20.53 -15.44 -17.02
C LEU A 253 -21.97 -14.89 -17.00
N GLN A 254 -22.15 -13.58 -17.18
CA GLN A 254 -23.48 -12.98 -17.27
C GLN A 254 -24.22 -13.46 -18.53
N GLN A 255 -23.54 -13.55 -19.66
CA GLN A 255 -24.11 -14.07 -20.90
C GLN A 255 -24.54 -15.54 -20.76
N SER A 256 -23.68 -16.40 -20.20
CA SER A 256 -24.00 -17.81 -19.99
C SER A 256 -25.13 -17.99 -18.98
N SER A 257 -25.18 -17.17 -17.92
CA SER A 257 -26.30 -17.17 -16.97
C SER A 257 -27.63 -16.82 -17.62
N ASN A 258 -27.64 -15.81 -18.51
CA ASN A 258 -28.84 -15.45 -19.26
C ASN A 258 -29.28 -16.56 -20.23
N HIS A 259 -28.32 -17.19 -20.92
CA HIS A 259 -28.60 -18.30 -21.81
C HIS A 259 -29.18 -19.52 -21.05
N LEU A 260 -28.64 -19.84 -19.87
CA LEU A 260 -29.18 -20.89 -19.00
C LEU A 260 -30.60 -20.60 -18.54
N LYS A 261 -30.94 -19.34 -18.23
CA LYS A 261 -32.31 -18.95 -17.91
C LYS A 261 -33.25 -19.17 -19.09
N GLN A 262 -32.82 -18.81 -20.30
CA GLN A 262 -33.59 -19.04 -21.52
C GLN A 262 -33.83 -20.54 -21.75
N LEU A 263 -32.77 -21.37 -21.73
CA LEU A 263 -32.90 -22.81 -21.88
C LEU A 263 -33.79 -23.44 -20.80
N THR A 264 -33.75 -22.92 -19.58
CA THR A 264 -34.63 -23.37 -18.50
C THR A 264 -36.09 -23.10 -18.85
N SER A 265 -36.42 -21.89 -19.34
CA SER A 265 -37.78 -21.57 -19.77
C SER A 265 -38.24 -22.39 -20.98
N GLU A 266 -37.36 -22.64 -21.94
CA GLU A 266 -37.67 -23.49 -23.12
C GLU A 266 -37.94 -24.94 -22.69
N ARG A 267 -37.14 -25.47 -21.77
CA ARG A 267 -37.35 -26.80 -21.20
C ARG A 267 -38.68 -26.89 -20.45
N ASP A 268 -39.03 -25.88 -19.66
CA ASP A 268 -40.30 -25.85 -18.93
C ASP A 268 -41.51 -25.80 -19.87
N ALA A 269 -41.42 -25.02 -20.96
CA ALA A 269 -42.44 -24.98 -22.00
C ALA A 269 -42.59 -26.35 -22.70
N ALA A 270 -41.48 -26.99 -23.07
CA ALA A 270 -41.51 -28.31 -23.71
C ALA A 270 -42.08 -29.41 -22.80
N ILE A 271 -41.84 -29.33 -21.48
CA ILE A 271 -42.47 -30.24 -20.52
C ILE A 271 -43.99 -30.01 -20.48
N ALA A 272 -44.44 -28.75 -20.44
CA ALA A 272 -45.86 -28.43 -20.45
C ALA A 272 -46.56 -28.94 -21.72
N ASP A 273 -45.92 -28.77 -22.89
CA ASP A 273 -46.45 -29.28 -24.16
C ASP A 273 -46.54 -30.80 -24.18
N ARG A 274 -45.49 -31.49 -23.69
CA ARG A 274 -45.49 -32.95 -23.55
C ARG A 274 -46.62 -33.44 -22.65
N ASP A 275 -46.80 -32.81 -21.49
CA ASP A 275 -47.81 -33.21 -20.51
C ASP A 275 -49.22 -32.98 -21.06
N LYS A 276 -49.41 -31.90 -21.84
CA LYS A 276 -50.65 -31.66 -22.59
C LYS A 276 -50.91 -32.76 -23.62
N SER A 277 -49.93 -33.08 -24.47
CA SER A 277 -50.09 -34.15 -25.47
C SER A 277 -50.36 -35.52 -24.85
N LEU A 278 -49.78 -35.80 -23.68
CA LEU A 278 -50.06 -37.05 -22.95
C LEU A 278 -51.49 -37.08 -22.40
N ALA A 279 -52.01 -35.96 -21.92
CA ALA A 279 -53.40 -35.84 -21.52
C ALA A 279 -54.36 -36.03 -22.72
N ASP A 280 -54.06 -35.39 -23.86
CA ASP A 280 -54.84 -35.54 -25.10
C ASP A 280 -54.82 -37.00 -25.58
N PHE A 281 -53.67 -37.68 -25.53
CA PHE A 281 -53.55 -39.09 -25.90
C PHE A 281 -54.40 -40.00 -24.99
N THR A 282 -54.37 -39.76 -23.68
CA THR A 282 -55.15 -40.53 -22.71
C THR A 282 -56.66 -40.34 -22.95
N ALA A 283 -57.10 -39.10 -23.20
CA ALA A 283 -58.49 -38.81 -23.51
C ALA A 283 -58.96 -39.49 -24.82
N LEU A 284 -58.09 -39.52 -25.84
CA LEU A 284 -58.38 -40.20 -27.10
C LEU A 284 -58.44 -41.73 -26.94
N GLU A 285 -57.59 -42.31 -26.09
CA GLU A 285 -57.63 -43.73 -25.76
C GLU A 285 -58.95 -44.12 -25.07
N ASP A 286 -59.41 -43.29 -24.13
CA ASP A 286 -60.71 -43.45 -23.48
C ASP A 286 -61.86 -43.34 -24.48
N GLU A 287 -61.88 -42.31 -25.34
CA GLU A 287 -62.90 -42.12 -26.39
C GLU A 287 -62.96 -43.32 -27.35
N PHE A 288 -61.80 -43.84 -27.76
CA PHE A 288 -61.72 -45.00 -28.63
C PHE A 288 -62.21 -46.29 -27.95
N CYS A 289 -61.97 -46.44 -26.64
CA CYS A 289 -62.51 -47.56 -25.87
C CYS A 289 -64.03 -47.46 -25.73
N GLU A 290 -64.56 -46.26 -25.46
CA GLU A 290 -66.00 -46.00 -25.44
C GLU A 290 -66.66 -46.28 -26.79
N GLU A 291 -66.08 -45.81 -27.89
CA GLU A 291 -66.60 -46.05 -29.24
C GLU A 291 -66.66 -47.55 -29.56
N ARG A 292 -65.61 -48.30 -29.25
CA ARG A 292 -65.60 -49.76 -29.44
C ARG A 292 -66.63 -50.47 -28.57
N GLN A 293 -66.81 -50.03 -27.32
CA GLN A 293 -67.84 -50.57 -26.44
C GLN A 293 -69.25 -50.29 -26.99
N ARG A 294 -69.53 -49.07 -27.43
CA ARG A 294 -70.81 -48.69 -28.06
C ARG A 294 -71.07 -49.52 -29.32
N GLY A 295 -70.08 -49.69 -30.18
CA GLY A 295 -70.20 -50.52 -31.39
C GLY A 295 -70.50 -51.99 -31.07
N PHE A 296 -69.88 -52.53 -30.01
CA PHE A 296 -70.16 -53.89 -29.55
C PHE A 296 -71.58 -54.04 -28.99
N GLU A 297 -72.02 -53.12 -28.13
CA GLU A 297 -73.39 -53.08 -27.59
C GLU A 297 -74.45 -52.95 -28.68
N GLN A 298 -74.19 -52.08 -29.68
CA GLN A 298 -75.03 -51.94 -30.86
C GLN A 298 -75.16 -53.26 -31.62
N GLY A 299 -74.05 -53.97 -31.84
CA GLY A 299 -74.05 -55.29 -32.47
C GLY A 299 -74.89 -56.30 -31.70
N ILE A 300 -74.77 -56.36 -30.37
CA ILE A 300 -75.61 -57.22 -29.51
C ILE A 300 -77.08 -56.86 -29.65
N ALA A 301 -77.42 -55.57 -29.58
CA ALA A 301 -78.81 -55.10 -29.69
C ALA A 301 -79.42 -55.46 -31.05
N GLN A 302 -78.63 -55.35 -32.12
CA GLN A 302 -79.03 -55.74 -33.47
C GLN A 302 -79.28 -57.26 -33.57
N CYS A 303 -78.38 -58.09 -33.04
CA CYS A 303 -78.60 -59.54 -32.97
C CYS A 303 -79.90 -59.87 -32.23
N HIS A 304 -80.11 -59.28 -31.05
CA HIS A 304 -81.30 -59.50 -30.24
C HIS A 304 -82.60 -59.10 -30.98
N TYR A 305 -82.61 -57.96 -31.67
CA TYR A 305 -83.74 -57.53 -32.50
C TYR A 305 -84.08 -58.56 -33.60
N PHE A 306 -83.07 -59.08 -34.29
CA PHE A 306 -83.28 -60.08 -35.35
C PHE A 306 -83.75 -61.43 -34.81
N PHE A 307 -83.31 -61.85 -33.63
CA PHE A 307 -83.84 -63.06 -32.99
C PHE A 307 -85.32 -62.97 -32.61
N GLN A 308 -85.82 -61.77 -32.33
CA GLN A 308 -87.22 -61.53 -31.95
C GLN A 308 -88.14 -61.22 -33.14
N SER A 309 -87.57 -60.92 -34.30
CA SER A 309 -88.32 -60.54 -35.50
C SER A 309 -88.62 -61.78 -36.37
N PRO A 310 -89.89 -62.07 -36.72
CA PRO A 310 -90.22 -63.17 -37.63
C PRO A 310 -89.53 -62.99 -38.99
N LEU A 311 -88.90 -64.05 -39.51
CA LEU A 311 -88.14 -64.05 -40.78
C LEU A 311 -88.94 -63.60 -42.02
N LYS A 312 -90.28 -63.48 -41.91
CA LYS A 312 -91.19 -63.06 -43.00
C LYS A 312 -91.67 -61.61 -42.87
N HIS A 313 -91.13 -60.83 -41.93
CA HIS A 313 -91.51 -59.43 -41.73
C HIS A 313 -90.91 -58.55 -42.84
N GLU A 314 -91.72 -57.70 -43.49
CA GLU A 314 -91.29 -56.80 -44.60
C GLU A 314 -90.13 -55.87 -44.24
N GLY A 315 -89.90 -55.64 -42.93
CA GLY A 315 -88.79 -54.82 -42.43
C GLY A 315 -87.44 -55.54 -42.24
N PHE A 316 -87.34 -56.84 -42.53
CA PHE A 316 -86.08 -57.59 -42.38
C PHE A 316 -85.11 -57.26 -43.54
N ALA A 317 -84.23 -56.27 -43.34
CA ALA A 317 -83.20 -55.88 -44.30
C ALA A 317 -81.81 -55.92 -43.67
N ILE A 318 -80.93 -56.76 -44.22
CA ILE A 318 -79.52 -56.91 -43.77
C ILE A 318 -78.73 -55.60 -43.96
N THR A 319 -79.21 -54.69 -44.80
CA THR A 319 -78.59 -53.39 -45.07
C THR A 319 -78.90 -52.31 -44.02
N LYS A 320 -79.62 -52.65 -42.95
CA LYS A 320 -80.00 -51.73 -41.88
C LYS A 320 -79.35 -52.09 -40.56
N ILE A 321 -78.91 -51.07 -39.83
CA ILE A 321 -78.37 -51.18 -38.47
C ILE A 321 -79.36 -50.64 -37.46
N LEU A 322 -79.36 -51.24 -36.27
CA LEU A 322 -80.23 -50.81 -35.18
C LEU A 322 -79.58 -49.63 -34.47
N VAL A 323 -80.25 -48.48 -34.48
CA VAL A 323 -79.82 -47.23 -33.84
C VAL A 323 -81.03 -46.69 -33.08
N ASP A 324 -80.89 -46.45 -31.78
CA ASP A 324 -82.00 -45.98 -30.92
C ASP A 324 -83.30 -46.81 -31.05
N LYS A 325 -83.15 -48.13 -31.19
CA LYS A 325 -84.24 -49.10 -31.38
C LYS A 325 -85.01 -48.97 -32.71
N GLN A 326 -84.49 -48.22 -33.67
CA GLN A 326 -85.02 -48.14 -35.04
C GLN A 326 -84.02 -48.69 -36.05
N LEU A 327 -84.51 -49.35 -37.11
CA LEU A 327 -83.66 -49.83 -38.20
C LEU A 327 -83.39 -48.68 -39.17
N VAL A 328 -82.13 -48.25 -39.23
CA VAL A 328 -81.65 -47.17 -40.08
C VAL A 328 -80.76 -47.75 -41.18
N ASP A 329 -80.85 -47.25 -42.42
CA ASP A 329 -79.99 -47.70 -43.52
C ASP A 329 -78.53 -47.31 -43.27
N ILE A 330 -77.61 -48.26 -43.44
CA ILE A 330 -76.17 -48.07 -43.19
C ILE A 330 -75.62 -46.91 -44.03
N SER A 331 -76.09 -46.74 -45.27
CA SER A 331 -75.67 -45.65 -46.17
C SER A 331 -76.01 -44.25 -45.68
N SER A 332 -76.96 -44.11 -44.75
CA SER A 332 -77.36 -42.81 -44.18
C SER A 332 -76.52 -42.37 -42.98
N GLN A 333 -75.63 -43.25 -42.48
CA GLN A 333 -74.78 -42.99 -41.31
C GLN A 333 -73.30 -42.78 -41.63
N LEU A 334 -72.88 -42.84 -42.91
CA LEU A 334 -71.53 -42.40 -43.25
C LEU A 334 -71.39 -40.88 -42.99
N PRO A 335 -70.37 -40.44 -42.24
CA PRO A 335 -70.06 -39.02 -42.18
C PRO A 335 -69.68 -38.54 -43.59
N ALA A 336 -70.19 -37.38 -43.99
CA ALA A 336 -69.69 -36.70 -45.18
C ALA A 336 -68.17 -36.47 -45.03
N GLU A 337 -67.41 -36.73 -46.09
CA GLU A 337 -65.94 -36.59 -46.08
C GLU A 337 -65.51 -35.22 -45.50
N PRO A 338 -64.47 -35.19 -44.65
CA PRO A 338 -63.95 -33.93 -44.15
C PRO A 338 -63.36 -33.12 -45.31
N VAL A 339 -63.93 -31.94 -45.55
CA VAL A 339 -63.43 -30.94 -46.48
C VAL A 339 -61.98 -30.60 -46.10
N SER A 340 -61.06 -30.85 -47.03
CA SER A 340 -59.65 -30.47 -46.96
C SER A 340 -59.49 -29.01 -46.53
N ALA A 341 -58.74 -28.78 -45.45
CA ALA A 341 -58.25 -27.45 -45.12
C ALA A 341 -57.24 -27.00 -46.21
N PRO A 342 -57.23 -25.72 -46.63
CA PRO A 342 -56.25 -25.20 -47.58
C PRO A 342 -54.89 -24.97 -46.90
N ASP A 343 -53.82 -25.25 -47.64
CA ASP A 343 -52.41 -25.01 -47.29
C ASP A 343 -52.06 -23.55 -46.98
#